data_AF-A0A946TNS9-F1
#
_entry.id   AF-A0A946TNS9-F1
#
_cell.length_a   1.000
_cell.length_b   1.000
_cell.length_c   1.000
_cell.angle_alpha   90.00
_cell.angle_beta   90.00
_cell.angle_gamma   90.00
#
_symmetry.space_group_name_H-M   'P 1'
#
loop_
_entity.id
_entity.type
_entity.pdbx_description
1 polymer ?
#
loop_
_entity_poly.entity_id
_entity_poly.type
_entity_poly.pdbx_seq_one_letter_code
_entity_poly.pdbx_strand_id
1 'polypeptide(L)' 'MIQLSVLDLAYIGEGFSPADALTNALDLAQHAEAAGFTRFWLAEHHN' A
#
# COMPACT_ATOMS: atom_id res chain seq x y z
N MET A 1 -11.19 -21.88 1.64
CA MET A 1 -10.20 -20.89 2.13
C MET A 1 -10.58 -19.55 1.51
N ILE A 2 -10.55 -18.46 2.27
CA ILE A 2 -10.92 -17.12 1.79
C ILE A 2 -9.66 -16.45 1.22
N GLN A 3 -9.77 -15.82 0.05
CA GLN A 3 -8.66 -15.05 -0.54
C GLN A 3 -8.55 -13.68 0.14
N LEU A 4 -7.32 -13.28 0.47
CA LEU A 4 -7.03 -11.98 1.08
C LEU A 4 -6.41 -11.03 0.03
N SER A 5 -6.65 -9.74 0.21
CA SER A 5 -6.13 -8.65 -0.62
C SER A 5 -5.81 -7.44 0.26
N VAL A 6 -5.01 -6.49 -0.26
CA VAL A 6 -4.59 -5.28 0.46
C VAL A 6 -5.19 -4.04 -0.21
N LEU A 7 -5.65 -3.09 0.62
CA LEU A 7 -5.95 -1.72 0.23
C LEU A 7 -4.99 -0.79 0.99
N ASP A 8 -4.15 -0.07 0.25
CA ASP A 8 -3.27 0.96 0.79
C ASP A 8 -3.88 2.35 0.53
N LEU A 9 -3.81 3.22 1.55
CA LEU A 9 -4.34 4.59 1.50
C LEU A 9 -3.27 5.63 1.15
N ALA A 10 -2.03 5.21 0.87
CA ALA A 10 -0.87 6.08 0.66
C ALA A 10 -0.70 7.12 1.80
N TYR A 11 -0.89 6.68 3.05
CA TYR A 11 -0.92 7.59 4.20
C TYR A 11 0.43 8.27 4.41
N ILE A 12 0.41 9.59 4.53
CA ILE A 12 1.60 10.40 4.84
C ILE A 12 1.57 10.71 6.34
N GLY A 13 2.46 10.07 7.10
CA GLY A 13 2.63 10.32 8.53
C GLY A 13 3.31 11.65 8.86
N GLU A 14 3.23 12.06 10.12
CA GLU A 14 3.95 13.26 10.59
C GLU A 14 5.46 13.13 10.34
N GLY A 15 6.06 14.17 9.75
CA GLY A 15 7.48 14.19 9.42
C GLY A 15 7.87 13.43 8.15
N PHE A 16 6.92 12.80 7.45
CA PHE A 16 7.16 12.10 6.19
C PHE A 16 6.67 12.92 4.99
N SER A 17 7.28 12.65 3.84
CA SER A 17 6.92 13.23 2.56
C SER A 17 5.97 12.32 1.77
N PRO A 18 5.29 12.86 0.74
CA PRO A 18 4.56 12.03 -0.22
C PRO A 18 5.42 10.96 -0.91
N ALA A 19 6.71 11.24 -1.15
CA ALA A 19 7.63 10.28 -1.77
C ALA A 19 7.89 9.08 -0.83
N ASP A 20 7.93 9.32 0.48
CA ASP A 20 8.07 8.25 1.48
C ASP A 20 6.83 7.34 1.47
N ALA A 21 5.62 7.92 1.39
CA ALA A 21 4.38 7.13 1.30
C ALA A 21 4.35 6.23 0.05
N LEU A 22 4.81 6.73 -1.10
CA LEU A 22 4.91 5.92 -2.32
C LEU A 22 5.98 4.82 -2.22
N THR A 23 7.10 5.12 -1.55
CA THR A 23 8.17 4.14 -1.31
C THR A 23 7.67 3.02 -0.38
N ASN A 24 6.93 3.38 0.67
CA ASN A 24 6.32 2.41 1.58
C ASN A 24 5.24 1.56 0.89
N ALA A 25 4.42 2.16 0.02
CA ALA A 25 3.43 1.43 -0.75
C ALA A 25 4.07 0.39 -1.70
N LEU A 26 5.20 0.74 -2.34
CA LEU A 26 5.98 -0.20 -3.16
C LEU A 26 6.50 -1.38 -2.33
N ASP A 27 7.12 -1.09 -1.18
CA ASP A 27 7.64 -2.13 -0.28
C ASP A 27 6.52 -3.05 0.20
N LEU A 28 5.37 -2.49 0.60
CA LEU A 28 4.22 -3.29 1.03
C LEU A 28 3.66 -4.15 -0.10
N ALA A 29 3.59 -3.64 -1.33
CA ALA A 29 3.09 -4.42 -2.48
C ALA A 29 3.97 -5.65 -2.76
N GLN A 30 5.30 -5.49 -2.68
CA GLN A 30 6.26 -6.58 -2.85
C GLN A 30 6.10 -7.65 -1.76
N HIS A 31 5.94 -7.23 -0.50
CA HIS A 31 5.69 -8.15 0.61
C HIS A 31 4.33 -8.85 0.49
N ALA A 32 3.29 -8.14 0.08
CA ALA A 32 1.96 -8.70 -0.12
C ALA A 32 1.96 -9.77 -1.23
N GLU A 33 2.68 -9.55 -2.32
CA GLU A 33 2.87 -10.54 -3.39
C GLU A 33 3.57 -11.80 -2.84
N ALA A 34 4.70 -11.63 -2.13
CA ALA A 34 5.44 -12.74 -1.54
C ALA A 34 4.61 -13.53 -0.51
N ALA A 35 3.70 -12.87 0.20
CA ALA A 35 2.80 -13.48 1.18
C ALA A 35 1.54 -14.13 0.56
N GLY A 36 1.34 -14.03 -0.76
CA GLY A 36 0.24 -14.68 -1.47
C GLY A 36 -1.09 -13.92 -1.46
N PHE A 37 -1.08 -12.61 -1.19
CA PHE A 37 -2.25 -11.77 -1.37
C PHE A 37 -2.58 -11.64 -2.87
N THR A 38 -3.86 -11.62 -3.21
CA THR A 38 -4.29 -11.78 -4.60
C THR A 38 -4.47 -10.46 -5.35
N ARG A 39 -4.61 -9.35 -4.63
CA ARG A 39 -4.75 -8.00 -5.19
C ARG A 39 -4.12 -6.99 -4.24
N PHE A 40 -3.60 -5.93 -4.84
CA PHE A 40 -3.14 -4.72 -4.17
C PHE A 40 -3.85 -3.53 -4.82
N TRP A 41 -4.58 -2.77 -4.02
CA TRP A 41 -5.26 -1.55 -4.46
C TRP A 41 -4.66 -0.34 -3.77
N LEU A 42 -4.55 0.76 -4.50
CA LEU A 42 -4.09 2.05 -4.00
C LEU A 42 -5.24 3.05 -4.08
N ALA A 43 -5.55 3.72 -2.97
CA ALA A 43 -6.59 4.74 -2.94
C ALA A 43 -6.12 6.04 -3.62
N GLU A 44 -7.08 6.76 -4.20
CA GLU A 44 -6.88 8.08 -4.78
C GLU A 44 -7.51 9.13 -3.86
N HIS A 45 -6.75 10.19 -3.56
CA HIS A 45 -7.17 11.26 -2.66
C HIS A 45 -6.89 12.62 -3.30
N HIS A 46 -7.89 13.51 -3.26
CA HIS A 46 -7.76 14.92 -3.65
C HIS A 46 -8.34 15.79 -2.53
N ASN A 47 -7.77 16.98 -2.34
CA ASN A 47 -8.31 18.05 -1.51
C ASN A 47 -8.46 19.31 -2.35
#